data_AF-A0A1V0NUI5-F1
#
_entry.id   AF-A0A1V0NUI5-F1
#
_cell.length_a   1.000
_cell.length_b   1.000
_cell.length_c   1.000
_cell.angle_alpha   90.00
_cell.angle_beta   90.00
_cell.angle_gamma   90.00
#
_symmetry.space_group_name_H-M   'P 1'
#
loop_
_entity.id
_entity.type
_entity.pdbx_description
1 polymer ?
#
loop_
_entity_poly.entity_id
_entity_poly.type
_entity_poly.pdbx_seq_one_letter_code
_entity_poly.pdbx_strand_id
1 'polypeptide(L)'
;MKSITSKQTAFVGNILTTVMVAFMGTINIINNLYSFAGYSPFVIALMGIVAMSVYPALEWVAYSRIGKRGGKWWKLFLLVMGILSIFHSYSSLGNILVFSFRIIIGICYIFTFFLKDTKLSSNSN
;
A
#
# COMPACT_ATOMS: atom_id res chain seq x y z
N MET A 1 8.11 22.03 -16.28
CA MET A 1 7.35 20.93 -15.63
C MET A 1 7.84 20.77 -14.19
N LYS A 2 6.97 20.82 -13.17
CA LYS A 2 7.37 20.48 -11.79
C LYS A 2 7.69 18.98 -11.73
N SER A 3 8.87 18.60 -11.24
CA SER A 3 9.21 17.18 -11.07
C SER A 3 8.36 16.56 -9.96
N ILE A 4 7.95 15.31 -10.16
CA ILE A 4 7.25 14.52 -9.14
C ILE A 4 8.21 14.25 -7.97
N THR A 5 7.73 14.48 -6.75
CA THR A 5 8.50 14.24 -5.52
C THR A 5 8.19 12.85 -4.95
N SER A 6 9.15 12.27 -4.22
CA SER A 6 8.98 11.03 -3.45
C SER A 6 7.70 10.99 -2.62
N LYS A 7 7.35 12.12 -1.98
CA LYS A 7 6.18 12.25 -1.12
C LYS A 7 4.90 12.19 -1.94
N GLN A 8 4.85 12.79 -3.12
CA GLN A 8 3.69 12.68 -4.01
C GLN A 8 3.50 11.25 -4.51
N THR A 9 4.58 10.58 -4.89
CA THR A 9 4.51 9.19 -5.35
C THR A 9 4.06 8.23 -4.24
N ALA A 10 4.58 8.39 -3.03
CA ALA A 10 4.16 7.62 -1.86
C ALA A 10 2.68 7.85 -1.52
N PHE A 11 2.22 9.10 -1.62
CA PHE A 11 0.83 9.45 -1.37
C PHE A 11 -0.12 8.75 -2.33
N VAL A 12 0.20 8.75 -3.63
CA VAL A 12 -0.59 8.04 -4.65
C VAL A 12 -0.60 6.54 -4.36
N GLY A 13 0.56 5.94 -4.08
CA GLY A 13 0.67 4.53 -3.71
C GLY A 13 -0.23 4.18 -2.51
N ASN A 14 -0.16 4.96 -1.43
CA ASN A 14 -0.95 4.73 -0.21
C ASN A 14 -2.46 4.84 -0.46
N ILE A 15 -2.91 5.81 -1.26
CA ILE A 15 -4.33 5.93 -1.62
C ILE A 15 -4.78 4.70 -2.40
N LEU A 16 -4.02 4.31 -3.42
CA LEU A 16 -4.34 3.15 -4.24
C LEU A 16 -4.39 1.86 -3.40
N THR A 17 -3.46 1.67 -2.47
CA THR A 17 -3.47 0.52 -1.56
C THR A 17 -4.69 0.54 -0.64
N THR A 18 -5.04 1.71 -0.09
CA THR A 18 -6.23 1.85 0.77
C THR A 18 -7.51 1.50 0.01
N VAL A 19 -7.66 2.00 -1.22
CA VAL A 19 -8.81 1.70 -2.09
C VAL A 19 -8.85 0.21 -2.46
N MET A 20 -7.71 -0.36 -2.85
CA MET A 20 -7.62 -1.78 -3.21
C MET A 20 -7.98 -2.68 -2.02
N VAL A 21 -7.49 -2.38 -0.83
CA VAL A 21 -7.80 -3.14 0.40
C VAL A 21 -9.27 -3.01 0.75
N ALA A 22 -9.88 -1.83 0.64
CA ALA A 22 -11.31 -1.66 0.86
C ALA A 22 -12.16 -2.48 -0.12
N PHE A 23 -11.77 -2.50 -1.41
CA PHE A 23 -12.42 -3.29 -2.44
C PHE A 23 -12.29 -4.81 -2.16
N MET A 24 -11.08 -5.29 -1.86
CA MET A 24 -10.83 -6.69 -1.51
C MET A 24 -11.56 -7.11 -0.23
N GLY A 25 -11.57 -6.25 0.79
CA GLY A 25 -12.29 -6.47 2.03
C GLY A 25 -13.80 -6.59 1.81
N THR A 26 -14.36 -5.74 0.94
CA THR A 26 -15.78 -5.81 0.57
C THR A 26 -16.11 -7.13 -0.15
N ILE A 27 -15.30 -7.55 -1.12
CA ILE A 27 -15.47 -8.85 -1.79
C ILE A 27 -15.38 -9.99 -0.79
N ASN A 28 -14.43 -9.93 0.14
CA ASN A 28 -14.26 -10.96 1.15
C ASN A 28 -15.48 -11.04 2.10
N ILE A 29 -16.02 -9.91 2.54
CA ILE A 29 -17.27 -9.87 3.33
C ILE A 29 -18.41 -10.53 2.55
N ILE A 30 -18.63 -10.11 1.29
CA ILE A 30 -19.69 -10.63 0.44
C ILE A 30 -19.55 -12.15 0.30
N ASN A 31 -18.38 -12.65 -0.07
CA ASN A 31 -18.16 -14.09 -0.27
C ASN A 31 -18.37 -14.93 0.99
N ASN A 32 -17.98 -14.41 2.16
CA ASN A 32 -18.16 -15.11 3.44
C ASN A 32 -19.60 -15.00 3.99
N LEU A 33 -20.37 -13.96 3.64
CA LEU A 33 -21.79 -13.88 3.98
C LEU A 33 -22.61 -14.99 3.29
N TYR A 34 -22.20 -15.43 2.10
CA TYR A 34 -22.88 -16.47 1.33
C TYR A 34 -22.37 -17.90 1.62
N SER A 35 -21.26 -18.05 2.35
CA SER A 35 -20.58 -19.32 2.55
C SER A 35 -20.40 -19.62 4.04
N PHE A 36 -21.14 -20.63 4.53
CA PHE A 36 -20.99 -21.35 5.82
C PHE A 36 -21.87 -21.00 7.04
N ALA A 37 -22.23 -22.11 7.71
CA ALA A 37 -23.22 -22.29 8.77
C ALA A 37 -22.58 -22.77 10.10
N GLY A 38 -21.59 -22.05 10.66
CA GLY A 38 -20.95 -22.52 11.91
C GLY A 38 -20.17 -21.49 12.74
N TYR A 39 -19.60 -20.46 12.13
CA TYR A 39 -19.11 -19.26 12.82
C TYR A 39 -19.90 -18.06 12.31
N SER A 40 -20.09 -17.04 13.16
CA SER A 40 -20.67 -15.77 12.70
C SER A 40 -19.83 -15.25 11.53
N PRO A 41 -20.36 -15.18 10.29
CA PRO A 41 -19.63 -14.71 9.11
C PRO A 41 -18.98 -13.34 9.31
N PHE A 42 -19.57 -12.56 10.21
CA PHE A 42 -19.07 -11.27 10.67
C PHE A 42 -17.69 -11.36 11.34
N VAL A 43 -17.43 -12.36 12.18
CA VAL A 43 -16.16 -12.48 12.94
C VAL A 43 -15.00 -12.81 12.00
N ILE A 44 -15.21 -13.73 11.05
CA ILE A 44 -14.18 -14.11 10.07
C ILE A 44 -13.90 -12.94 9.12
N ALA A 45 -14.95 -12.27 8.64
CA ALA A 45 -14.80 -11.10 7.80
C ALA A 45 -14.08 -9.96 8.53
N LEU A 46 -14.39 -9.73 9.81
CA LEU A 46 -13.75 -8.71 10.65
C LEU A 46 -12.26 -9.00 10.85
N MET A 47 -11.90 -10.24 11.19
CA MET A 47 -10.49 -10.65 11.32
C MET A 47 -9.72 -10.48 10.00
N GLY A 48 -10.35 -10.78 8.87
CA GLY A 48 -9.78 -10.54 7.54
C GLY A 48 -9.54 -9.06 7.25
N ILE A 49 -10.50 -8.19 7.58
CA ILE A 49 -10.36 -6.74 7.40
C ILE A 49 -9.26 -6.18 8.30
N VAL A 50 -9.23 -6.59 9.58
CA VAL A 50 -8.19 -6.16 10.52
C VAL A 50 -6.82 -6.56 9.99
N ALA A 51 -6.63 -7.81 9.59
CA ALA A 51 -5.37 -8.29 9.03
C ALA A 51 -4.95 -7.53 7.75
N MET A 52 -5.92 -7.22 6.87
CA MET A 52 -5.65 -6.46 5.64
C MET A 52 -5.35 -4.97 5.88
N SER A 53 -5.83 -4.39 6.99
CA SER A 53 -5.67 -2.96 7.31
C SER A 53 -4.31 -2.58 7.93
N VAL A 54 -3.57 -3.56 8.47
CA VAL A 54 -2.26 -3.32 9.11
C VAL A 54 -1.24 -2.76 8.11
N TYR A 55 -1.17 -3.32 6.91
CA TYR A 55 -0.22 -2.90 5.89
C TYR A 55 -0.46 -1.46 5.40
N PRO A 56 -1.69 -1.06 5.01
CA PRO A 56 -2.01 0.35 4.71
C PRO A 56 -1.65 1.29 5.85
N ALA A 57 -1.93 0.91 7.10
CA ALA A 57 -1.61 1.76 8.26
C ALA A 57 -0.09 2.00 8.37
N LEU A 58 0.72 0.96 8.21
CA LEU A 58 2.19 1.06 8.20
C LEU A 58 2.72 1.89 7.02
N GLU A 59 2.09 1.79 5.84
CA GLU A 59 2.43 2.61 4.67
C GLU A 59 2.13 4.10 4.91
N TRP A 60 1.04 4.43 5.61
CA TRP A 60 0.75 5.80 6.04
C TRP A 60 1.74 6.32 7.08
N VAL A 61 2.18 5.46 8.01
CA VAL A 61 3.27 5.79 8.94
C VAL A 61 4.56 6.08 8.16
N ALA A 62 4.91 5.24 7.18
CA ALA A 62 6.08 5.42 6.34
C ALA A 62 6.04 6.76 5.59
N TYR A 63 4.89 7.08 4.99
CA TYR A 63 4.65 8.37 4.33
C TYR A 63 4.88 9.57 5.26
N SER A 64 4.38 9.50 6.50
CA SER A 64 4.52 10.58 7.49
C SER A 64 5.98 10.87 7.88
N ARG A 65 6.88 9.89 7.64
CA ARG A 65 8.31 9.92 7.97
C ARG A 65 9.20 10.32 6.78
N ILE A 66 8.66 10.42 5.57
CA ILE A 66 9.40 10.90 4.39
C ILE A 66 9.87 12.35 4.62
N GLY A 67 11.16 12.60 4.40
CA GLY A 67 11.79 13.91 4.64
C GLY A 67 12.05 14.27 6.11
N LYS A 68 11.90 13.32 7.05
CA LYS A 68 12.26 13.49 8.47
C LYS A 68 13.46 12.63 8.86
N ARG A 69 14.05 12.88 10.04
CA ARG A 69 15.13 12.05 10.62
C ARG A 69 14.66 10.59 10.71
N GLY A 70 15.46 9.67 10.16
CA GLY A 70 15.11 8.25 10.06
C GLY A 70 14.20 7.87 8.87
N GLY A 71 13.81 8.82 8.00
CA GLY A 71 12.96 8.56 6.83
C GLY A 71 13.56 7.61 5.79
N LYS A 72 14.88 7.42 5.79
CA LYS A 72 15.57 6.48 4.88
C LYS A 72 15.10 5.03 5.10
N TRP A 73 14.93 4.61 6.35
CA TRP A 73 14.43 3.26 6.68
C TRP A 73 12.97 3.08 6.27
N TRP A 74 12.15 4.12 6.40
CA TRP A 74 10.76 4.10 5.96
C TRP A 74 10.61 4.09 4.43
N LYS A 75 11.52 4.74 3.69
CA LYS A 75 11.60 4.59 2.24
C LYS A 75 12.02 3.18 1.83
N LEU A 76 12.97 2.57 2.54
CA LEU A 76 13.36 1.19 2.30
C LEU A 76 12.20 0.22 2.58
N PHE A 77 11.43 0.46 3.64
CA PHE A 77 10.20 -0.28 3.91
C PHE A 77 9.22 -0.19 2.74
N LEU A 78 8.94 1.02 2.22
CA LEU A 78 8.09 1.19 1.04
C LEU A 78 8.65 0.45 -0.17
N LEU A 79 9.96 0.46 -0.41
CA LEU A 79 10.58 -0.32 -1.49
C LEU A 79 10.25 -1.82 -1.38
N VAL A 80 10.40 -2.40 -0.18
CA VAL A 80 10.08 -3.81 0.08
C VAL A 80 8.58 -4.07 -0.14
N MET A 81 7.72 -3.19 0.36
CA MET A 81 6.27 -3.29 0.12
C MET A 81 5.92 -3.21 -1.37
N GLY A 82 6.64 -2.39 -2.14
CA GLY A 82 6.46 -2.28 -3.58
C GLY A 82 6.81 -3.57 -4.32
N ILE A 83 7.94 -4.19 -3.98
CA ILE A 83 8.35 -5.49 -4.55
C ILE A 83 7.34 -6.58 -4.18
N LEU A 84 6.92 -6.64 -2.91
CA LEU A 84 5.90 -7.59 -2.45
C LEU A 84 4.57 -7.40 -3.18
N SER A 85 4.17 -6.14 -3.43
CA SER A 85 2.95 -5.85 -4.19
C SER A 85 3.01 -6.42 -5.62
N ILE A 86 4.13 -6.22 -6.31
CA ILE A 86 4.35 -6.79 -7.66
C ILE A 86 4.37 -8.31 -7.59
N PHE A 87 5.03 -8.90 -6.61
CA PHE A 87 5.04 -10.36 -6.42
C PHE A 87 3.63 -10.92 -6.17
N HIS A 88 2.81 -10.25 -5.36
CA HIS A 88 1.41 -10.63 -5.12
C HIS A 88 0.48 -10.35 -6.32
N SER A 89 0.93 -9.63 -7.34
CA SER A 89 0.14 -9.46 -8.55
C SER A 89 -0.06 -10.79 -9.28
N TYR A 90 0.93 -11.69 -9.26
CA TYR A 90 0.85 -13.01 -9.89
C TYR A 90 -0.30 -13.87 -9.33
N SER A 91 -0.58 -13.78 -8.03
CA SER A 91 -1.72 -14.50 -7.43
C SER A 91 -3.07 -13.86 -7.75
N SER A 92 -3.07 -12.67 -8.37
CA SER A 92 -4.27 -11.89 -8.68
C SER A 92 -4.62 -11.92 -10.18
N LEU A 93 -4.01 -12.81 -10.98
CA LEU A 93 -4.26 -12.91 -12.43
C LEU A 93 -5.74 -13.12 -12.79
N GLY A 94 -6.51 -13.78 -11.92
CA GLY A 94 -7.96 -13.96 -12.10
C GLY A 94 -8.80 -12.69 -11.90
N ASN A 95 -8.22 -11.62 -11.35
CA ASN A 95 -8.87 -10.32 -11.18
C ASN A 95 -7.99 -9.21 -11.75
N ILE A 96 -8.23 -8.88 -13.03
CA ILE A 96 -7.43 -7.92 -13.81
C ILE A 96 -7.30 -6.57 -13.11
N LEU A 97 -8.35 -6.11 -12.42
CA LEU A 97 -8.37 -4.84 -11.72
C LEU A 97 -7.42 -4.86 -10.51
N VAL A 98 -7.48 -5.93 -9.69
CA VAL A 98 -6.57 -6.09 -8.55
C VAL A 98 -5.13 -6.29 -9.04
N PHE A 99 -4.92 -7.03 -10.13
CA PHE A 99 -3.62 -7.17 -10.78
C PHE A 99 -3.03 -5.80 -11.16
N SER A 100 -3.79 -4.98 -11.89
CA SER A 100 -3.34 -3.65 -12.30
C SER A 100 -3.05 -2.73 -11.11
N PHE A 101 -3.91 -2.72 -10.08
CA PHE A 101 -3.65 -1.94 -8.87
C PHE A 101 -2.34 -2.34 -8.19
N ARG A 102 -2.09 -3.64 -8.02
CA ARG A 102 -0.87 -4.14 -7.37
C ARG A 102 0.40 -3.73 -8.11
N ILE A 103 0.37 -3.75 -9.45
CA ILE A 103 1.50 -3.30 -10.27
C ILE A 103 1.71 -1.79 -10.09
N ILE A 104 0.66 -0.97 -10.20
CA ILE A 104 0.77 0.50 -10.09
C ILE A 104 1.24 0.89 -8.69
N ILE A 105 0.68 0.30 -7.63
CA ILE A 105 1.10 0.50 -6.23
C ILE A 105 2.59 0.16 -6.08
N GLY A 106 2.99 -1.00 -6.60
CA GLY A 106 4.37 -1.45 -6.55
C GLY A 106 5.34 -0.47 -7.19
N ILE A 107 5.00 0.01 -8.38
CA ILE A 107 5.75 1.04 -9.10
C ILE A 107 5.83 2.32 -8.27
N CYS A 108 4.71 2.82 -7.72
CA CYS A 108 4.70 4.02 -6.90
C CYS A 108 5.66 3.93 -5.70
N TYR A 109 5.66 2.79 -5.00
CA TYR A 109 6.53 2.60 -3.84
C TYR A 109 8.01 2.44 -4.22
N ILE A 110 8.31 1.77 -5.32
CA ILE A 110 9.68 1.67 -5.84
C ILE A 110 10.19 3.06 -6.23
N PHE A 111 9.41 3.85 -6.98
CA PHE A 111 9.80 5.21 -7.36
C PHE A 111 9.99 6.13 -6.15
N THR A 112 9.21 5.96 -5.09
CA THR A 112 9.36 6.72 -3.84
C THR A 112 10.77 6.60 -3.26
N PHE A 113 11.40 5.43 -3.39
CA PHE A 113 12.77 5.19 -2.92
C PHE A 113 13.81 5.94 -3.77
N PHE A 114 13.67 5.90 -5.10
CA PHE A 114 14.62 6.51 -6.02
C PHE A 114 14.50 8.04 -6.13
N LEU A 115 13.34 8.61 -5.80
CA LEU A 115 13.14 10.06 -5.85
C LEU A 115 13.80 10.77 -4.65
N LYS A 116 14.60 11.79 -4.96
CA LYS A 116 15.21 12.67 -3.95
C LYS A 116 14.14 13.49 -3.23
N ASP A 117 14.28 13.59 -1.91
CA ASP A 117 13.49 14.52 -1.12
C ASP A 117 14.07 15.93 -1.31
N THR A 118 13.28 16.85 -1.88
CA THR A 118 13.71 18.24 -2.12
C THR A 118 14.06 19.02 -0.86
N LYS A 119 13.79 18.49 0.35
CA LYS A 119 13.99 19.19 1.63
C LYS A 119 15.34 18.97 2.31
N LEU A 120 16.22 18.11 1.83
CA LEU A 120 17.54 17.89 2.47
C LEU A 120 18.65 18.81 1.95
N SER A 121 18.37 19.68 0.97
CA SER A 121 19.38 20.58 0.38
C SER A 121 19.40 21.99 0.98
N SER A 122 18.53 22.34 1.94
CA SER A 122 18.46 23.72 2.46
C SER A 122 19.18 23.95 3.79
N ASN A 123 19.95 22.98 4.30
CA ASN A 123 20.62 23.09 5.60
C ASN A 123 22.12 22.69 5.55
N SER A 124 22.77 22.86 4.40
CA SER A 124 24.24 22.89 4.33
C SER A 124 24.68 24.29 3.93
N ASN A 125 24.62 25.22 4.89
CA ASN A 125 25.48 26.40 4.89
C ASN A 125 26.67 26.11 5.80
#